data_AF-A0A662HGJ7-F1
#
_entry.id   AF-A0A662HGJ7-F1
#
_cell.length_a   1.000
_cell.length_b   1.000
_cell.length_c   1.000
_cell.angle_alpha   90.00
_cell.angle_beta   90.00
_cell.angle_gamma   90.00
#
_symmetry.space_group_name_H-M   'P 1'
#
loop_
_entity.id
_entity.type
_entity.pdbx_description
1 polymer ?
#
loop_
_entity_poly.entity_id
_entity_poly.type
_entity_poly.pdbx_seq_one_letter_code
_entity_poly.pdbx_strand_id
1 'polypeptide(L)'
;TYDELAKLTEGYSGRDIANICKEAIMKMLRRANPKITEILNKVKDLSELEKITYKVAPITKQELLEAAKKVKPATTKQDVEKYSKLFKG
;
A
#
# COMPACT_ATOMS: atom_id res chain seq x y z
N THR A 1 -16.42 -8.73 0.66
CA THR A 1 -16.85 -7.38 1.06
C THR A 1 -15.67 -6.64 1.70
N TYR A 2 -15.77 -5.33 1.92
CA TYR A 2 -14.71 -4.52 2.55
C TYR A 2 -14.63 -4.69 4.08
N ASP A 3 -15.58 -5.41 4.69
CA ASP A 3 -15.70 -5.56 6.15
C ASP A 3 -14.48 -6.21 6.80
N GLU A 4 -13.88 -7.19 6.13
CA GLU A 4 -12.65 -7.83 6.63
C GLU A 4 -11.48 -6.84 6.69
N LEU A 5 -11.37 -5.95 5.70
CA LEU A 5 -10.31 -4.93 5.66
C LEU A 5 -10.55 -3.88 6.72
N ALA A 6 -11.79 -3.41 6.87
CA ALA A 6 -12.16 -2.46 7.91
C ALA A 6 -11.78 -2.96 9.32
N LYS A 7 -12.04 -4.24 9.61
CA LYS A 7 -11.63 -4.88 10.87
C LYS A 7 -10.12 -4.98 11.03
N LEU A 8 -9.39 -5.30 9.96
CA LEU A 8 -7.92 -5.41 9.99
C LEU A 8 -7.21 -4.05 10.14
N THR A 9 -7.87 -2.96 9.75
CA THR A 9 -7.30 -1.60 9.75
C THR A 9 -7.91 -0.69 10.81
N GLU A 10 -8.49 -1.26 11.87
CA GLU A 10 -8.97 -0.45 13.00
C GLU A 10 -7.81 0.33 13.64
N GLY A 11 -8.02 1.64 13.85
CA GLY A 11 -6.99 2.53 14.39
C GLY A 11 -5.92 3.00 13.40
N TYR A 12 -6.02 2.61 12.12
CA TYR A 12 -5.16 3.11 11.06
C TYR A 12 -5.61 4.51 10.62
N SER A 13 -4.66 5.40 10.34
CA SER A 13 -4.96 6.69 9.73
C SER A 13 -5.18 6.55 8.21
N GLY A 14 -5.72 7.60 7.58
CA GLY A 14 -5.79 7.68 6.12
C GLY A 14 -4.42 7.53 5.44
N ARG A 15 -3.33 7.97 6.10
CA ARG A 15 -1.96 7.78 5.61
C ARG A 15 -1.57 6.30 5.59
N ASP A 16 -1.92 5.56 6.63
CA ASP A 16 -1.61 4.13 6.72
C ASP A 16 -2.40 3.34 5.68
N ILE A 17 -3.68 3.68 5.48
CA ILE A 17 -4.52 3.09 4.42
C ILE A 17 -3.91 3.37 3.04
N ALA A 18 -3.45 4.59 2.77
CA ALA A 18 -2.78 4.92 1.51
C ALA A 18 -1.51 4.08 1.30
N ASN A 19 -0.76 3.79 2.37
CA ASN A 19 0.42 2.93 2.30
C ASN A 19 0.05 1.46 2.03
N ILE A 20 -1.06 0.97 2.59
CA ILE A 20 -1.61 -0.37 2.26
C ILE A 20 -1.92 -0.45 0.76
N CYS A 21 -2.61 0.55 0.20
CA CYS A 21 -2.94 0.59 -1.22
C CYS A 21 -1.68 0.59 -2.10
N LYS A 22 -0.65 1.37 -1.73
CA LYS A 22 0.64 1.39 -2.45
C LYS A 22 1.32 0.03 -2.44
N GLU A 23 1.37 -0.65 -1.29
CA GLU A 23 1.98 -1.99 -1.20
C GLU A 23 1.18 -3.02 -2.04
N ALA A 24 -0.16 -2.94 -2.04
CA ALA A 24 -1.00 -3.80 -2.87
C ALA A 24 -0.75 -3.57 -4.38
N ILE A 25 -0.60 -2.30 -4.81
CA ILE A 25 -0.22 -1.95 -6.18
C ILE A 25 1.14 -2.56 -6.54
N MET A 26 2.13 -2.45 -5.65
CA MET A 26 3.47 -3.01 -5.89
C MET A 26 3.45 -4.53 -6.01
N LYS A 27 2.60 -5.22 -5.23
CA LYS A 27 2.40 -6.67 -5.36
C LYS A 27 1.78 -7.03 -6.72
N MET A 28 0.75 -6.29 -7.14
CA MET A 28 0.14 -6.47 -8.46
C MET A 28 1.15 -6.24 -9.58
N LEU A 29 1.94 -5.17 -9.52
CA LEU A 29 2.96 -4.89 -10.54
C LEU A 29 3.98 -6.02 -10.65
N ARG A 30 4.44 -6.58 -9.52
CA ARG A 30 5.35 -7.74 -9.51
C ARG A 30 4.72 -9.00 -10.11
N ARG A 31 3.44 -9.26 -9.81
CA ARG A 31 2.70 -10.41 -10.39
C ARG A 31 2.49 -10.24 -11.89
N ALA A 32 2.03 -9.06 -12.33
CA ALA A 32 1.74 -8.78 -13.73
C ALA A 32 3.02 -8.64 -14.58
N ASN A 33 4.15 -8.30 -13.94
CA ASN A 33 5.44 -8.07 -14.58
C ASN A 33 6.58 -8.79 -13.82
N PRO A 34 6.73 -10.13 -13.96
CA PRO A 34 7.68 -10.92 -13.18
C PRO A 34 9.15 -10.46 -13.27
N LYS A 35 9.52 -9.80 -14.38
CA LYS A 35 10.89 -9.30 -14.62
C LYS A 35 11.07 -7.81 -14.26
N ILE A 36 10.06 -7.14 -13.69
CA ILE A 36 10.12 -5.69 -13.46
C ILE A 36 11.29 -5.29 -12.56
N THR A 37 11.62 -6.09 -11.55
CA THR A 37 12.76 -5.82 -10.66
C THR A 37 14.09 -5.93 -11.40
N GLU A 38 14.26 -6.94 -12.27
CA GLU A 38 15.48 -7.07 -13.08
C GLU A 38 15.64 -5.92 -14.08
N ILE A 39 14.53 -5.47 -14.66
CA ILE A 39 14.50 -4.33 -15.58
C ILE A 39 14.90 -3.06 -14.83
N LEU A 40 14.25 -2.78 -13.69
CA LEU A 40 14.53 -1.59 -12.89
C LEU A 40 15.96 -1.55 -12.34
N ASN A 41 16.56 -2.71 -12.03
CA ASN A 41 17.94 -2.78 -11.57
C ASN A 41 18.98 -2.45 -12.67
N LYS A 42 18.59 -2.51 -13.95
CA LYS A 42 19.45 -2.18 -15.09
C LYS A 42 19.36 -0.71 -15.51
N VAL A 43 18.39 0.02 -14.95
CA VAL A 43 18.18 1.45 -15.23
C VAL A 43 19.35 2.24 -14.67
N LYS A 44 20.00 3.01 -15.53
CA LYS A 44 21.17 3.84 -15.14
C LYS A 44 20.80 5.26 -14.77
N ASP A 45 19.75 5.80 -15.39
CA ASP A 45 19.29 7.17 -15.18
C ASP A 45 17.76 7.31 -15.37
N LEU A 46 17.24 8.49 -15.03
CA LEU A 46 15.80 8.77 -15.08
C LEU A 46 15.22 8.73 -16.50
N SER A 47 16.01 9.00 -17.54
CA SER A 47 15.54 8.98 -18.93
C SER A 47 15.24 7.57 -19.44
N GLU A 48 15.89 6.56 -18.85
CA GLU A 48 15.60 5.16 -19.14
C GLU A 48 14.29 4.69 -18.50
N LEU A 49 13.86 5.29 -17.37
CA LEU A 49 12.58 4.98 -16.74
C LEU A 49 11.38 5.33 -17.62
N GLU A 50 11.44 6.47 -18.32
CA GLU A 50 10.37 6.93 -19.20
C GLU A 50 10.08 5.96 -20.36
N LYS A 51 11.08 5.14 -20.72
CA LYS A 51 10.98 4.14 -21.81
C LYS A 51 10.42 2.80 -21.33
N ILE A 52 10.33 2.59 -20.00
CA ILE A 52 9.86 1.32 -19.44
C ILE A 52 8.34 1.26 -19.53
N THR A 53 7.86 0.22 -20.22
CA THR A 53 6.45 -0.13 -20.23
C THR A 53 6.18 -1.25 -19.24
N TYR A 54 5.03 -1.21 -18.58
CA TYR A 54 4.59 -2.23 -17.65
C TYR A 54 3.10 -2.49 -17.81
N LYS A 55 2.69 -3.72 -17.48
CA LYS A 55 1.29 -4.14 -17.47
C LYS A 55 0.65 -3.75 -16.15
N VAL A 56 -0.59 -3.26 -16.25
CA VAL A 56 -1.47 -3.05 -15.11
C VAL A 56 -2.53 -4.15 -15.15
N ALA A 57 -2.82 -4.73 -13.98
CA ALA A 57 -3.85 -5.74 -13.80
C ALA A 57 -4.74 -5.37 -12.60
N PRO A 58 -5.96 -5.93 -12.50
CA PRO A 58 -6.78 -5.78 -11.31
C PRO A 58 -6.06 -6.30 -10.07
N ILE A 59 -6.11 -5.51 -8.99
CA ILE A 59 -5.63 -5.93 -7.67
C ILE A 59 -6.55 -7.02 -7.13
N THR A 60 -5.95 -8.10 -6.65
CA THR A 60 -6.68 -9.21 -6.04
C THR A 60 -6.91 -8.95 -4.55
N LYS A 61 -7.94 -9.61 -3.99
CA LYS A 61 -8.19 -9.59 -2.54
C LYS A 61 -6.96 -10.02 -1.74
N GLN A 62 -6.25 -11.04 -2.21
CA GLN A 62 -5.06 -11.56 -1.53
C GLN A 62 -3.93 -10.52 -1.44
N GLU A 63 -3.64 -9.79 -2.52
CA GLU A 63 -2.61 -8.75 -2.53
C GLU A 63 -2.93 -7.63 -1.53
N LEU A 64 -4.21 -7.26 -1.43
CA LEU A 64 -4.68 -6.24 -0.49
C LEU A 64 -4.62 -6.72 0.97
N LEU A 65 -4.98 -7.98 1.24
CA LEU A 65 -4.87 -8.58 2.57
C LEU A 65 -3.41 -8.73 3.03
N GLU A 66 -2.53 -9.17 2.14
CA GLU A 66 -1.09 -9.26 2.43
C GLU A 66 -0.48 -7.88 2.67
N ALA A 67 -0.89 -6.87 1.91
CA ALA A 67 -0.46 -5.49 2.14
C ALA A 67 -0.91 -4.97 3.51
N ALA A 68 -2.18 -5.20 3.88
CA ALA A 68 -2.72 -4.80 5.18
C ALA A 68 -1.95 -5.45 6.36
N LYS A 69 -1.59 -6.74 6.22
CA LYS A 69 -0.78 -7.45 7.22
C LYS A 69 0.67 -6.93 7.32
N LYS A 70 1.23 -6.45 6.21
CA LYS A 70 2.62 -5.97 6.15
C LYS A 70 2.78 -4.54 6.66
N VAL A 71 1.81 -3.68 6.38
CA VAL A 71 1.86 -2.27 6.80
C VAL A 71 1.46 -2.17 8.27
N LYS A 72 2.41 -1.73 9.10
CA LYS A 72 2.14 -1.36 10.49
C LYS A 72 1.60 0.06 10.55
N PRO A 73 0.63 0.37 11.43
CA PRO A 73 0.13 1.73 11.55
C PRO A 73 1.23 2.62 12.12
N ALA A 74 1.48 3.75 11.47
CA ALA A 74 2.36 4.77 12.01
C ALA A 74 1.68 5.57 13.12
N THR A 75 0.34 5.61 13.10
CA THR A 75 -0.46 6.25 14.15
C THR A 75 -0.55 5.34 15.37
N THR A 76 -0.13 5.85 16.52
CA THR A 76 -0.23 5.09 17.77
C THR A 76 -1.64 5.20 18.36
N LYS A 77 -2.00 4.27 19.25
CA LYS A 77 -3.27 4.36 20.00
C LYS A 77 -3.40 5.68 20.78
N GLN A 78 -2.27 6.21 21.27
CA GLN A 78 -2.21 7.48 21.98
C GLN A 78 -2.56 8.67 21.06
N ASP A 79 -2.11 8.64 19.81
CA ASP A 79 -2.45 9.68 18.82
C ASP A 79 -3.96 9.67 18.53
N VAL A 80 -4.55 8.48 18.31
CA VAL A 80 -6.00 8.33 18.07
C VAL A 80 -6.81 8.87 19.25
N GLU A 81 -6.38 8.58 20.48
CA GLU A 81 -7.05 9.02 21.69
C GLU A 81 -6.93 10.54 21.91
N LYS A 82 -5.76 11.11 21.60
CA LYS A 82 -5.53 12.56 21.61
C LYS A 82 -6.44 13.28 20.62
N TYR A 83 -6.52 12.81 19.37
CA TYR A 83 -7.42 13.38 18.37
C TYR A 83 -8.88 13.27 18.83
N SER A 84 -9.30 12.12 19.36
CA SER A 84 -10.66 11.91 19.84
C SER A 84 -11.07 12.87 20.96
N LYS A 85 -10.14 13.23 21.85
CA LYS A 85 -10.37 14.20 22.94
C LYS A 85 -10.47 15.65 22.43
N LEU A 86 -9.70 16.01 21.39
CA LEU A 86 -9.72 17.34 20.79
C LEU A 86 -11.07 17.68 20.11
N PHE A 87 -11.80 16.69 19.61
CA PHE A 87 -13.09 16.89 18.92
C PHE A 87 -14.32 16.64 19.81
N LYS A 88 -14.12 16.36 21.10
CA LYS A 88 -15.20 16.10 22.09
C LYS A 88 -15.48 17.27 23.04
N GLY A 89 -14.83 18.41 22.84
CA GLY A 89 -15.14 19.69 23.52
C GLY A 89 -15.75 20.67 22.54
#